data_AF-A0A817MCX9-F1
#
_entry.id   AF-A0A817MCX9-F1
#
_cell.length_a   1.000
_cell.length_b   1.000
_cell.length_c   1.000
_cell.angle_alpha   90.00
_cell.angle_beta   90.00
_cell.angle_gamma   90.00
#
_symmetry.space_group_name_H-M   'P 1'
#
loop_
_entity.id
_entity.type
_entity.pdbx_description
1 polymer ?
#
loop_
_entity_poly.entity_id
_entity_poly.type
_entity_poly.pdbx_seq_one_letter_code
_entity_poly.pdbx_strand_id
1 'polypeptide(L)'
;MVAGDMDQQRLLNKQAEWAITMNEQRRAAELFIAANDYQKAIDLAGKNKWVDLLASITSKLDKSQIDLLRRCARYFVEMKQYTYAADVYEKMGDIKSLLDMRVILSQWDEVFILVRRYPTYASDAYYHYGQYLAEHDRFVDAQRAFHKAGRVNEARNVLQALTNNAVNETRFNDAGYYNWLLSKEYLTALSETLNDDLRTDLFKRYHRCSLLADLYYAYQYIYEYTTEPFVDTPPVILFNIARFIYHKLANLAGDIPAALSKFRTCYAACKIAKILNANKFSRQMIYLMRDLTFTHNLGNKRIEIEQLALEMEARTFSDDHELLPLCYRCSHHNELLNARGNECSSCGSPFVS
;
A
#
# COMPACT_ATOMS: atom_id res chain seq x y z
N MET A 1 -64.20 26.10 -1.60
CA MET A 1 -63.72 25.32 -2.78
C MET A 1 -62.96 24.04 -2.42
N VAL A 2 -62.60 23.78 -1.16
CA VAL A 2 -61.79 22.60 -0.75
C VAL A 2 -62.56 21.27 -0.72
N ALA A 3 -63.89 21.28 -0.58
CA ALA A 3 -64.69 20.06 -0.43
C ALA A 3 -64.85 19.24 -1.74
N GLY A 4 -64.94 19.91 -2.90
CA GLY A 4 -65.13 19.22 -4.19
C GLY A 4 -63.89 18.46 -4.66
N ASP A 5 -62.70 18.98 -4.35
CA ASP A 5 -61.41 18.39 -4.77
C ASP A 5 -61.09 17.09 -4.00
N MET A 6 -61.49 17.03 -2.72
CA MET A 6 -61.35 15.85 -1.86
C MET A 6 -62.24 14.68 -2.30
N ASP A 7 -63.47 14.96 -2.76
CA ASP A 7 -64.37 13.92 -3.26
C ASP A 7 -63.92 13.40 -4.63
N GLN A 8 -63.34 14.26 -5.46
CA GLN A 8 -62.75 13.88 -6.75
C GLN A 8 -61.53 12.97 -6.58
N GLN A 9 -60.63 13.27 -5.63
CA GLN A 9 -59.49 12.41 -5.28
C GLN A 9 -59.93 11.03 -4.75
N ARG A 10 -60.95 10.99 -3.90
CA ARG A 10 -61.50 9.72 -3.39
C ARG A 10 -62.12 8.86 -4.49
N LEU A 11 -62.79 9.48 -5.47
CA LEU A 11 -63.37 8.78 -6.61
C LEU A 11 -62.28 8.19 -7.51
N LEU A 12 -61.23 8.96 -7.79
CA LEU A 12 -60.08 8.51 -8.58
C LEU A 12 -59.32 7.38 -7.89
N ASN A 13 -59.13 7.44 -6.56
CA ASN A 13 -58.51 6.35 -5.81
C ASN A 13 -59.32 5.05 -5.87
N LYS A 14 -60.66 5.11 -5.77
CA LYS A 14 -61.52 3.92 -5.94
C LYS A 14 -61.47 3.36 -7.35
N GLN A 15 -61.41 4.22 -8.37
CA GLN A 15 -61.25 3.80 -9.77
C GLN A 15 -59.88 3.14 -9.99
N ALA A 16 -58.82 3.66 -9.37
CA ALA A 16 -57.49 3.08 -9.43
C ALA A 16 -57.43 1.71 -8.74
N GLU A 17 -58.07 1.55 -7.57
CA GLU A 17 -58.18 0.27 -6.88
C GLU A 17 -58.98 -0.76 -7.71
N TRP A 18 -60.06 -0.33 -8.37
CA TRP A 18 -60.79 -1.18 -9.31
C TRP A 18 -59.95 -1.60 -10.53
N ALA A 19 -59.14 -0.70 -11.08
CA ALA A 19 -58.22 -1.01 -12.16
C ALA A 19 -57.13 -2.02 -11.75
N ILE A 20 -56.69 -2.03 -10.47
CA ILE A 20 -55.83 -3.10 -9.94
C ILE A 20 -56.55 -4.45 -10.00
N THR A 21 -57.82 -4.53 -9.57
CA THR A 21 -58.58 -5.78 -9.58
C THR A 21 -58.84 -6.33 -10.99
N MET A 22 -58.88 -5.43 -11.99
CA MET A 22 -59.01 -5.77 -13.42
C MET A 22 -57.67 -6.09 -14.10
N ASN A 23 -56.56 -6.15 -13.35
CA ASN A 23 -55.19 -6.35 -13.85
C ASN A 23 -54.69 -5.25 -14.80
N GLU A 24 -55.36 -4.09 -14.87
CA GLU A 24 -54.93 -2.90 -15.61
C GLU A 24 -53.97 -2.05 -14.76
N GLN A 25 -52.85 -2.64 -14.33
CA GLN A 25 -51.97 -2.04 -13.34
C GLN A 25 -51.35 -0.69 -13.78
N ARG A 26 -51.09 -0.50 -15.09
CA ARG A 26 -50.48 0.74 -15.62
C ARG A 26 -51.45 1.91 -15.55
N ARG A 27 -52.70 1.65 -15.92
CA ARG A 27 -53.80 2.60 -15.82
C ARG A 27 -54.11 2.93 -14.36
N ALA A 28 -54.06 1.94 -13.47
CA ALA A 28 -54.18 2.17 -12.03
C ALA A 28 -53.11 3.14 -11.51
N ALA A 29 -51.84 2.98 -11.93
CA ALA A 29 -50.77 3.89 -11.53
C ALA A 29 -50.99 5.33 -12.04
N GLU A 30 -51.43 5.51 -13.29
CA GLU A 30 -51.78 6.82 -13.85
C GLU A 30 -52.94 7.50 -13.10
N LEU A 31 -53.96 6.71 -12.70
CA LEU A 31 -55.07 7.19 -11.89
C LEU A 31 -54.63 7.60 -10.47
N PHE A 32 -53.71 6.86 -9.83
CA PHE A 32 -53.12 7.26 -8.55
C PHE A 32 -52.29 8.56 -8.67
N ILE A 33 -51.56 8.74 -9.77
CA ILE A 33 -50.85 10.00 -10.05
C ILE A 33 -51.85 11.16 -10.19
N ALA A 34 -52.95 10.96 -10.91
CA ALA A 34 -54.00 11.97 -11.05
C ALA A 34 -54.70 12.29 -9.72
N ALA A 35 -54.78 11.32 -8.81
CA ALA A 35 -55.33 11.48 -7.47
C ALA A 35 -54.35 12.11 -6.45
N ASN A 36 -53.12 12.47 -6.85
CA ASN A 36 -52.02 12.88 -5.96
C ASN A 36 -51.62 11.84 -4.90
N ASP A 37 -52.04 10.57 -5.03
CA ASP A 37 -51.58 9.47 -4.17
C ASP A 37 -50.27 8.89 -4.74
N TYR A 38 -49.20 9.68 -4.62
CA TYR A 38 -47.89 9.31 -5.13
C TYR A 38 -47.31 8.07 -4.45
N GLN A 39 -47.68 7.78 -3.20
CA GLN A 39 -47.11 6.66 -2.46
C GLN A 39 -47.54 5.32 -3.06
N LYS A 40 -48.83 5.13 -3.34
CA LYS A 40 -49.33 3.92 -4.01
C LYS A 40 -48.85 3.84 -5.47
N ALA A 41 -48.80 4.98 -6.17
CA ALA A 41 -48.30 5.04 -7.55
C ALA A 41 -46.84 4.57 -7.65
N ILE A 42 -45.97 5.03 -6.74
CA ILE A 42 -44.54 4.66 -6.69
C ILE A 42 -44.38 3.17 -6.39
N ASP A 43 -45.12 2.63 -5.43
CA ASP A 43 -45.03 1.21 -5.08
C ASP A 43 -45.50 0.31 -6.23
N LEU A 44 -46.53 0.73 -6.98
CA LEU A 44 -47.02 -0.03 -8.14
C LEU A 44 -46.04 0.06 -9.33
N ALA A 45 -45.51 1.25 -9.61
CA ALA A 45 -44.52 1.45 -10.67
C ALA A 45 -43.19 0.73 -10.36
N GLY A 46 -42.77 0.74 -9.09
CA GLY A 46 -41.59 0.05 -8.58
C GLY A 46 -41.68 -1.46 -8.75
N LYS A 47 -42.77 -2.08 -8.27
CA LYS A 47 -42.97 -3.54 -8.38
C LYS A 47 -43.00 -4.04 -9.83
N ASN A 48 -43.57 -3.25 -10.73
CA ASN A 48 -43.71 -3.60 -12.14
C ASN A 48 -42.54 -3.15 -13.02
N LYS A 49 -41.52 -2.53 -12.44
CA LYS A 49 -40.32 -2.05 -13.13
C LYS A 49 -40.58 -1.04 -14.26
N TRP A 50 -41.57 -0.16 -14.09
CA TRP A 50 -41.86 0.90 -15.06
C TRP A 50 -40.99 2.13 -14.84
N VAL A 51 -39.80 2.12 -15.43
CA VAL A 51 -38.80 3.19 -15.33
C VAL A 51 -39.36 4.54 -15.79
N ASP A 52 -40.02 4.59 -16.95
CA ASP A 52 -40.56 5.84 -17.52
C ASP A 52 -41.62 6.48 -16.61
N LEU A 53 -42.52 5.65 -16.07
CA LEU A 53 -43.59 6.12 -15.19
C LEU A 53 -43.01 6.63 -13.87
N LEU A 54 -42.04 5.89 -13.30
CA LEU A 54 -41.35 6.30 -12.08
C LEU A 54 -40.56 7.61 -12.28
N ALA A 55 -39.92 7.80 -13.43
CA ALA A 55 -39.21 9.04 -13.79
C ALA A 55 -40.18 10.23 -13.96
N SER A 56 -41.37 9.97 -14.51
CA SER A 56 -42.42 11.00 -14.61
C SER A 56 -42.93 11.42 -13.22
N ILE A 57 -43.04 10.47 -12.29
CA ILE A 57 -43.43 10.73 -10.91
C ILE A 57 -42.34 11.54 -10.20
N THR A 58 -41.07 11.14 -10.29
CA THR A 58 -39.97 11.88 -9.64
C THR A 58 -39.80 13.29 -10.15
N SER A 59 -40.11 13.54 -11.43
CA SER A 59 -40.12 14.89 -11.99
C SER A 59 -41.21 15.77 -11.36
N LYS A 60 -42.39 15.21 -11.08
CA LYS A 60 -43.54 15.89 -10.47
C LYS A 60 -43.42 16.12 -8.96
N LEU A 61 -42.63 15.30 -8.26
CA LEU A 61 -42.42 15.42 -6.82
C LEU A 61 -41.61 16.69 -6.48
N ASP A 62 -41.99 17.37 -5.40
CA ASP A 62 -41.24 18.52 -4.89
C ASP A 62 -40.03 18.10 -4.03
N LYS A 63 -39.06 19.00 -3.88
CA LYS A 63 -37.86 18.76 -3.04
C LYS A 63 -38.18 18.50 -1.56
N SER A 64 -39.34 18.95 -1.07
CA SER A 64 -39.79 18.75 0.31
C SER A 64 -40.28 17.32 0.58
N GLN A 65 -40.63 16.54 -0.46
CA GLN A 65 -41.19 15.20 -0.34
C GLN A 65 -40.11 14.12 -0.28
N ILE A 66 -39.19 14.24 0.68
CA ILE A 66 -37.97 13.43 0.80
C ILE A 66 -38.30 11.92 0.90
N ASP A 67 -39.34 11.53 1.65
CA ASP A 67 -39.66 10.10 1.83
C ASP A 67 -40.16 9.42 0.55
N LEU A 68 -40.91 10.15 -0.28
CA LEU A 68 -41.38 9.65 -1.59
C LEU A 68 -40.22 9.55 -2.58
N LEU A 69 -39.35 10.57 -2.63
CA LEU A 69 -38.15 10.57 -3.45
C LEU A 69 -37.19 9.43 -3.03
N ARG A 70 -37.01 9.16 -1.73
CA ARG A 70 -36.19 8.06 -1.22
C ARG A 70 -36.73 6.70 -1.66
N ARG A 71 -38.05 6.53 -1.66
CA ARG A 71 -38.71 5.31 -2.20
C ARG A 71 -38.45 5.14 -3.69
N CYS A 72 -38.58 6.20 -4.49
CA CYS A 72 -38.25 6.17 -5.91
C CYS A 72 -36.78 5.77 -6.15
N ALA A 73 -35.85 6.40 -5.42
CA ALA A 73 -34.42 6.09 -5.54
C ALA A 73 -34.12 4.62 -5.21
N ARG A 74 -34.72 4.06 -4.16
CA ARG A 74 -34.57 2.64 -3.82
C ARG A 74 -35.03 1.73 -4.97
N TYR A 75 -36.19 2.01 -5.54
CA TYR A 75 -36.70 1.23 -6.69
C TYR A 75 -35.80 1.38 -7.94
N PHE A 76 -35.25 2.57 -8.21
CA PHE A 76 -34.28 2.74 -9.30
C PHE A 76 -32.99 1.94 -9.07
N VAL A 77 -32.47 1.90 -7.84
CA VAL A 77 -31.30 1.09 -7.48
C VAL A 77 -31.59 -0.41 -7.63
N GLU A 78 -32.76 -0.89 -7.18
CA GLU A 78 -33.20 -2.29 -7.35
C GLU A 78 -33.32 -2.68 -8.84
N MET A 79 -33.73 -1.73 -9.69
CA MET A 79 -33.80 -1.91 -11.15
C MET A 79 -32.45 -1.75 -11.86
N LYS A 80 -31.36 -1.45 -11.13
CA LYS A 80 -30.03 -1.13 -11.67
C LYS A 80 -30.01 0.11 -12.58
N GLN A 81 -30.96 1.02 -12.39
CA GLN A 81 -31.08 2.28 -13.12
C GLN A 81 -30.38 3.40 -12.34
N TYR A 82 -29.06 3.40 -12.38
CA TYR A 82 -28.23 4.24 -11.50
C TYR A 82 -28.22 5.74 -11.88
N THR A 83 -28.42 6.07 -13.16
CA THR A 83 -28.52 7.47 -13.63
C THR A 83 -29.72 8.17 -13.01
N TYR A 84 -30.90 7.57 -13.12
CA TYR A 84 -32.13 8.09 -12.53
C TYR A 84 -32.07 8.11 -10.99
N ALA A 85 -31.44 7.11 -10.37
CA ALA A 85 -31.23 7.13 -8.93
C ALA A 85 -30.35 8.31 -8.50
N ALA A 86 -29.28 8.62 -9.25
CA ALA A 86 -28.40 9.74 -8.96
C ALA A 86 -29.14 11.08 -9.03
N ASP A 87 -29.93 11.32 -10.07
CA ASP A 87 -30.73 12.54 -10.22
C ASP A 87 -31.70 12.73 -9.05
N VAL A 88 -32.30 11.64 -8.56
CA VAL A 88 -33.21 11.66 -7.41
C VAL A 88 -32.46 11.97 -6.10
N TYR A 89 -31.28 11.39 -5.89
CA TYR A 89 -30.44 11.70 -4.72
C TYR A 89 -29.94 13.15 -4.74
N GLU A 90 -29.55 13.67 -5.91
CA GLU A 90 -29.20 15.09 -6.08
C GLU A 90 -30.39 16.01 -5.80
N LYS A 91 -31.59 15.65 -6.28
CA LYS A 91 -32.83 16.41 -6.04
C LYS A 91 -33.21 16.44 -4.54
N MET A 92 -32.95 15.36 -3.81
CA MET A 92 -33.14 15.28 -2.35
C MET A 92 -32.05 16.00 -1.55
N GLY A 93 -30.89 16.26 -2.15
CA GLY A 93 -29.69 16.71 -1.43
C GLY A 93 -29.05 15.64 -0.54
N ASP A 94 -29.40 14.36 -0.73
CA ASP A 94 -28.82 13.24 0.02
C ASP A 94 -27.50 12.80 -0.63
N ILE A 95 -26.46 13.58 -0.34
CA ILE A 95 -25.11 13.39 -0.91
C ILE A 95 -24.48 12.08 -0.42
N LYS A 96 -24.82 11.62 0.80
CA LYS A 96 -24.25 10.38 1.36
C LYS A 96 -24.72 9.16 0.56
N SER A 97 -26.02 9.02 0.35
CA SER A 97 -26.57 7.91 -0.43
C SER A 97 -26.11 7.94 -1.89
N LEU A 98 -25.95 9.15 -2.47
CA LEU A 98 -25.37 9.32 -3.81
C LEU A 98 -23.92 8.81 -3.86
N LEU A 99 -23.10 9.21 -2.89
CA LEU A 99 -21.70 8.84 -2.81
C LEU A 99 -21.53 7.32 -2.63
N ASP A 100 -22.27 6.73 -1.68
CA ASP A 100 -22.23 5.29 -1.40
C ASP A 100 -22.60 4.49 -2.65
N MET A 101 -23.61 4.93 -3.41
CA MET A 101 -24.00 4.31 -4.67
C MET A 101 -22.88 4.39 -5.73
N ARG A 102 -22.25 5.57 -5.91
CA ARG A 102 -21.16 5.75 -6.89
C ARG A 102 -19.89 4.98 -6.50
N VAL A 103 -19.63 4.83 -5.20
CA VAL A 103 -18.56 3.97 -4.66
C VAL A 103 -18.80 2.51 -5.00
N ILE A 104 -20.03 1.99 -4.81
CA ILE A 104 -20.39 0.61 -5.18
C ILE A 104 -20.19 0.36 -6.68
N LEU A 105 -20.48 1.37 -7.51
CA LEU A 105 -20.27 1.30 -8.96
C LEU A 105 -18.81 1.51 -9.40
N SER A 106 -17.89 1.75 -8.46
CA SER A 106 -16.47 2.06 -8.74
C SER A 106 -16.28 3.28 -9.67
N GLN A 107 -17.21 4.23 -9.65
CA GLN A 107 -17.15 5.46 -10.46
C GLN A 107 -16.34 6.55 -9.74
N TRP A 108 -15.04 6.31 -9.60
CA TRP A 108 -14.16 7.14 -8.75
C TRP A 108 -14.03 8.59 -9.22
N ASP A 109 -14.08 8.85 -10.53
CA ASP A 109 -13.98 10.22 -11.07
C ASP A 109 -15.11 11.12 -10.56
N GLU A 110 -16.35 10.61 -10.58
CA GLU A 110 -17.51 11.32 -10.07
C GLU A 110 -17.49 11.43 -8.53
N VAL A 111 -17.03 10.38 -7.85
CA VAL A 111 -16.82 10.40 -6.39
C VAL A 111 -15.85 11.52 -6.00
N PHE A 112 -14.74 11.69 -6.71
CA PHE A 112 -13.78 12.76 -6.40
C PHE A 112 -14.32 14.16 -6.70
N ILE A 113 -15.19 14.31 -7.72
CA ILE A 113 -15.89 15.58 -7.97
C ILE A 113 -16.81 15.91 -6.79
N LEU A 114 -17.59 14.94 -6.32
CA LEU A 114 -18.48 15.11 -5.16
C LEU A 114 -17.71 15.42 -3.88
N VAL A 115 -16.60 14.73 -3.63
CA VAL A 115 -15.73 14.95 -2.45
C VAL A 115 -15.09 16.34 -2.46
N ARG A 116 -14.70 16.86 -3.63
CA ARG A 116 -14.18 18.24 -3.75
C ARG A 116 -15.25 19.28 -3.40
N ARG A 117 -16.52 19.01 -3.75
CA ARG A 117 -17.65 19.89 -3.42
C ARG A 117 -18.09 19.75 -1.96
N TYR A 118 -17.97 18.56 -1.39
CA TYR A 118 -18.38 18.24 -0.01
C TYR A 118 -17.24 17.53 0.75
N PRO A 119 -16.25 18.29 1.27
CA PRO A 119 -15.07 17.71 1.94
C PRO A 119 -15.38 16.87 3.18
N THR A 120 -16.58 17.02 3.77
CA THR A 120 -17.04 16.24 4.92
C THR A 120 -17.01 14.73 4.67
N TYR A 121 -17.20 14.28 3.43
CA TYR A 121 -17.21 12.87 3.05
C TYR A 121 -15.87 12.37 2.50
N ALA A 122 -14.82 13.21 2.49
CA ALA A 122 -13.53 12.84 1.92
C ALA A 122 -12.91 11.63 2.62
N SER A 123 -13.00 11.57 3.95
CA SER A 123 -12.43 10.47 4.75
C SER A 123 -13.01 9.12 4.33
N ASP A 124 -14.35 9.01 4.29
CA ASP A 124 -15.04 7.77 3.94
C ASP A 124 -14.81 7.39 2.46
N ALA A 125 -14.85 8.37 1.54
CA ALA A 125 -14.61 8.12 0.12
C ALA A 125 -13.19 7.58 -0.16
N TYR A 126 -12.17 8.20 0.43
CA TYR A 126 -10.78 7.74 0.27
C TYR A 126 -10.53 6.41 0.96
N TYR A 127 -11.25 6.09 2.04
CA TYR A 127 -11.19 4.77 2.68
C TYR A 127 -11.69 3.68 1.74
N HIS A 128 -12.88 3.82 1.17
CA HIS A 128 -13.40 2.86 0.20
C HIS A 128 -12.56 2.79 -1.07
N TYR A 129 -11.99 3.91 -1.52
CA TYR A 129 -11.04 3.91 -2.63
C TYR A 129 -9.77 3.12 -2.30
N GLY A 130 -9.25 3.26 -1.08
CA GLY A 130 -8.11 2.49 -0.60
C GLY A 130 -8.40 0.99 -0.57
N GLN A 131 -9.59 0.59 -0.12
CA GLN A 131 -10.02 -0.81 -0.15
C GLN A 131 -10.09 -1.36 -1.58
N TYR A 132 -10.72 -0.61 -2.49
CA TYR A 132 -10.78 -0.98 -3.91
C TYR A 132 -9.38 -1.14 -4.53
N LEU A 133 -8.47 -0.21 -4.26
CA LEU A 133 -7.10 -0.30 -4.76
C LEU A 133 -6.34 -1.50 -4.17
N ALA A 134 -6.58 -1.83 -2.90
CA ALA A 134 -5.99 -3.00 -2.26
C ALA A 134 -6.52 -4.31 -2.86
N GLU A 135 -7.81 -4.38 -3.19
CA GLU A 135 -8.40 -5.54 -3.88
C GLU A 135 -7.85 -5.74 -5.31
N HIS A 136 -7.30 -4.69 -5.93
CA HIS A 136 -6.70 -4.72 -7.27
C HIS A 136 -5.16 -4.75 -7.25
N ASP A 137 -4.56 -5.18 -6.13
CA ASP A 137 -3.11 -5.28 -5.92
C ASP A 137 -2.31 -3.97 -6.08
N ARG A 138 -3.00 -2.81 -6.10
CA ARG A 138 -2.39 -1.48 -6.19
C ARG A 138 -2.06 -0.93 -4.80
N PHE A 139 -1.27 -1.68 -4.05
CA PHE A 139 -1.11 -1.43 -2.62
C PHE A 139 -0.40 -0.11 -2.27
N VAL A 140 0.51 0.39 -3.10
CA VAL A 140 1.16 1.70 -2.89
C VAL A 140 0.15 2.84 -3.04
N ASP A 141 -0.77 2.72 -4.00
CA ASP A 141 -1.84 3.70 -4.19
C ASP A 141 -2.90 3.58 -3.08
N ALA A 142 -3.20 2.35 -2.65
CA ALA A 142 -4.08 2.10 -1.52
C ALA A 142 -3.55 2.75 -0.23
N GLN A 143 -2.24 2.63 0.05
CA GLN A 143 -1.59 3.30 1.19
C GLN A 143 -1.78 4.82 1.12
N ARG A 144 -1.59 5.44 -0.04
CA ARG A 144 -1.79 6.88 -0.25
C ARG A 144 -3.25 7.28 -0.04
N ALA A 145 -4.19 6.44 -0.47
CA ALA A 145 -5.62 6.65 -0.26
C ALA A 145 -5.99 6.57 1.23
N PHE A 146 -5.51 5.57 1.97
CA PHE A 146 -5.73 5.46 3.42
C PHE A 146 -5.13 6.63 4.20
N HIS A 147 -3.96 7.13 3.77
CA HIS A 147 -3.36 8.34 4.35
C HIS A 147 -4.26 9.57 4.11
N LYS A 148 -4.76 9.76 2.88
CA LYS A 148 -5.74 10.83 2.58
C LYS A 148 -7.06 10.68 3.33
N ALA A 149 -7.44 9.45 3.68
CA ALA A 149 -8.61 9.17 4.51
C ALA A 149 -8.42 9.54 6.00
N GLY A 150 -7.20 9.87 6.43
CA GLY A 150 -6.86 10.07 7.85
C GLY A 150 -6.75 8.76 8.64
N ARG A 151 -6.75 7.60 7.97
CA ARG A 151 -6.64 6.27 8.58
C ARG A 151 -5.18 5.79 8.56
N VAL A 152 -4.31 6.55 9.22
CA VAL A 152 -2.84 6.33 9.22
C VAL A 152 -2.46 4.94 9.74
N ASN A 153 -3.18 4.42 10.74
CA ASN A 153 -2.90 3.11 11.32
C ASN A 153 -3.17 1.97 10.33
N GLU A 154 -4.26 2.04 9.58
CA GLU A 154 -4.58 1.04 8.54
C GLU A 154 -3.58 1.11 7.39
N ALA A 155 -3.24 2.32 6.95
CA ALA A 155 -2.19 2.55 5.95
C ALA A 155 -0.86 1.90 6.36
N ARG A 156 -0.48 2.05 7.64
CA ARG A 156 0.74 1.47 8.21
C ARG A 156 0.66 -0.07 8.28
N ASN A 157 -0.47 -0.62 8.70
CA ASN A 157 -0.67 -2.07 8.79
C ASN A 157 -0.54 -2.74 7.40
N VAL A 158 -1.14 -2.13 6.37
CA VAL A 158 -1.02 -2.60 4.98
C VAL A 158 0.44 -2.58 4.55
N LEU A 159 1.15 -1.48 4.79
CA LEU A 159 2.55 -1.35 4.41
C LEU A 159 3.48 -2.34 5.15
N GLN A 160 3.19 -2.62 6.42
CA GLN A 160 3.91 -3.63 7.19
C GLN A 160 3.65 -5.05 6.66
N ALA A 161 2.41 -5.37 6.28
CA ALA A 161 2.08 -6.65 5.65
C ALA A 161 2.81 -6.82 4.30
N LEU A 162 2.83 -5.79 3.45
CA LEU A 162 3.59 -5.80 2.19
C LEU A 162 5.08 -6.00 2.42
N THR A 163 5.63 -5.34 3.43
CA THR A 163 7.04 -5.49 3.80
C THR A 163 7.35 -6.94 4.17
N ASN A 164 6.53 -7.55 5.02
CA ASN A 164 6.72 -8.95 5.44
C ASN A 164 6.59 -9.91 4.25
N ASN A 165 5.62 -9.69 3.36
CA ASN A 165 5.44 -10.50 2.16
C ASN A 165 6.63 -10.37 1.20
N ALA A 166 7.10 -9.15 0.95
CA ALA A 166 8.26 -8.91 0.10
C ALA A 166 9.53 -9.59 0.64
N VAL A 167 9.73 -9.57 1.96
CA VAL A 167 10.84 -10.28 2.63
C VAL A 167 10.71 -11.79 2.47
N ASN A 168 9.51 -12.35 2.66
CA ASN A 168 9.26 -13.79 2.52
C ASN A 168 9.43 -14.28 1.08
N GLU A 169 9.03 -13.46 0.10
CA GLU A 169 9.17 -13.75 -1.32
C GLU A 169 10.52 -13.35 -1.91
N THR A 170 11.49 -12.94 -1.07
CA THR A 170 12.83 -12.51 -1.47
C THR A 170 12.89 -11.34 -2.45
N ARG A 171 11.84 -10.50 -2.46
CA ARG A 171 11.76 -9.24 -3.22
C ARG A 171 12.40 -8.11 -2.41
N PHE A 172 13.73 -8.12 -2.29
CA PHE A 172 14.44 -7.22 -1.37
C PHE A 172 14.39 -5.75 -1.79
N ASN A 173 14.30 -5.44 -3.08
CA ASN A 173 14.10 -4.07 -3.54
C ASN A 173 12.77 -3.48 -3.04
N ASP A 174 11.67 -4.25 -3.19
CA ASP A 174 10.35 -3.88 -2.68
C ASP A 174 10.37 -3.74 -1.15
N ALA A 175 10.98 -4.70 -0.44
CA ALA A 175 11.13 -4.65 1.01
C ALA A 175 11.90 -3.41 1.47
N GLY A 176 12.95 -3.03 0.74
CA GLY A 176 13.71 -1.80 0.98
C GLY A 176 12.85 -0.55 0.81
N TYR A 177 12.12 -0.47 -0.30
CA TYR A 177 11.21 0.64 -0.60
C TYR A 177 10.08 0.78 0.43
N TYR A 178 9.45 -0.31 0.85
CA TYR A 178 8.39 -0.28 1.84
C TYR A 178 8.89 0.12 3.24
N ASN A 179 10.07 -0.34 3.65
CA ASN A 179 10.71 0.10 4.89
C ASN A 179 11.04 1.60 4.87
N TRP A 180 11.47 2.13 3.72
CA TRP A 180 11.71 3.56 3.55
C TRP A 180 10.41 4.39 3.65
N LEU A 181 9.31 3.87 3.09
CA LEU A 181 8.01 4.51 3.24
C LEU A 181 7.53 4.47 4.71
N LEU A 182 7.73 3.35 5.41
CA LEU A 182 7.46 3.25 6.86
C LEU A 182 8.30 4.24 7.67
N SER A 183 9.59 4.39 7.36
CA SER A 183 10.45 5.35 8.08
C SER A 183 9.95 6.78 7.88
N LYS A 184 9.50 7.15 6.67
CA LYS A 184 8.90 8.46 6.43
C LYS A 184 7.64 8.69 7.27
N GLU A 185 6.74 7.70 7.34
CA GLU A 185 5.54 7.80 8.18
C GLU A 185 5.87 7.96 9.67
N TYR A 186 6.88 7.23 10.18
CA TYR A 186 7.35 7.40 11.55
C TYR A 186 7.97 8.77 11.80
N LEU A 187 8.69 9.32 10.82
CA LEU A 187 9.26 10.67 10.91
C LEU A 187 8.17 11.74 10.96
N THR A 188 7.13 11.62 10.13
CA THR A 188 5.96 12.51 10.16
C THR A 188 5.25 12.42 11.52
N ALA A 189 4.97 11.20 12.00
CA ALA A 189 4.34 11.00 13.31
C ALA A 189 5.20 11.54 14.48
N LEU A 190 6.52 11.45 14.38
CA LEU A 190 7.47 12.00 15.36
C LEU A 190 7.41 13.53 15.40
N SER A 191 7.16 14.19 14.26
CA SER A 191 7.03 15.65 14.19
C SER A 191 5.72 16.17 14.79
N GLU A 192 4.65 15.37 14.76
CA GLU A 192 3.32 15.73 15.24
C GLU A 192 3.11 15.42 16.74
N THR A 193 3.87 14.46 17.27
CA THR A 193 3.69 13.96 18.64
C THR A 193 4.48 14.78 19.67
N LEU A 194 3.81 15.25 20.72
CA LEU A 194 4.40 16.01 21.84
C LEU A 194 4.80 15.16 23.06
N ASN A 195 4.38 13.89 23.14
CA ASN A 195 4.66 13.01 24.27
C ASN A 195 6.05 12.34 24.14
N ASP A 196 6.95 12.57 25.10
CA ASP A 196 8.34 12.10 25.09
C ASP A 196 8.53 10.58 25.05
N ASP A 197 7.68 9.81 25.75
CA ASP A 197 7.77 8.34 25.73
C ASP A 197 7.43 7.78 24.34
N LEU A 198 6.35 8.30 23.75
CA LEU A 198 5.90 7.92 22.42
C LEU A 198 6.89 8.38 21.35
N ARG A 199 7.50 9.57 21.51
CA ARG A 199 8.57 10.06 20.65
C ARG A 199 9.78 9.13 20.66
N THR A 200 10.16 8.63 21.84
CA THR A 200 11.28 7.69 21.97
C THR A 200 11.00 6.37 21.25
N ASP A 201 9.79 5.82 21.34
CA ASP A 201 9.40 4.61 20.60
C ASP A 201 9.38 4.85 19.08
N LEU A 202 8.76 5.94 18.62
CA LEU A 202 8.71 6.31 17.20
C LEU A 202 10.10 6.52 16.62
N PHE A 203 11.00 7.15 17.38
CA PHE A 203 12.39 7.35 16.98
C PHE A 203 13.13 6.03 16.79
N LYS A 204 12.95 5.06 17.71
CA LYS A 204 13.52 3.71 17.58
C LYS A 204 12.99 3.00 16.33
N ARG A 205 11.67 3.08 16.07
CA ARG A 205 11.05 2.47 14.88
C ARG A 205 11.53 3.11 13.59
N TYR A 206 11.64 4.44 13.57
CA TYR A 206 12.22 5.19 12.45
C TYR A 206 13.61 4.69 12.09
N HIS A 207 14.52 4.64 13.08
CA HIS A 207 15.88 4.18 12.85
C HIS A 207 15.94 2.72 12.40
N ARG A 208 15.09 1.86 12.97
CA ARG A 208 15.00 0.45 12.55
C ARG A 208 14.55 0.35 11.09
N CYS A 209 13.47 1.02 10.70
CA CYS A 209 12.98 1.00 9.32
C CYS A 209 13.97 1.63 8.34
N SER A 210 14.64 2.72 8.71
CA SER A 210 15.69 3.33 7.89
C SER A 210 16.85 2.36 7.65
N LEU A 211 17.30 1.66 8.70
CA LEU A 211 18.36 0.67 8.56
C LEU A 211 17.93 -0.51 7.68
N LEU A 212 16.70 -1.01 7.86
CA LEU A 212 16.16 -2.10 7.06
C LEU A 212 16.00 -1.71 5.58
N ALA A 213 15.60 -0.47 5.30
CA ALA A 213 15.52 0.04 3.94
C ALA A 213 16.88 -0.03 3.24
N ASP A 214 17.93 0.50 3.88
CA ASP A 214 19.30 0.47 3.34
C ASP A 214 19.80 -0.96 3.14
N LEU A 215 19.58 -1.82 4.14
CA LEU A 215 20.06 -3.21 4.11
C LEU A 215 19.37 -4.04 3.04
N TYR A 216 18.04 -3.99 2.92
CA TYR A 216 17.32 -4.77 1.91
C TYR A 216 17.62 -4.28 0.49
N TYR A 217 17.68 -2.96 0.30
CA TYR A 217 18.04 -2.39 -0.99
C TYR A 217 19.46 -2.84 -1.43
N ALA A 218 20.44 -2.73 -0.54
CA ALA A 218 21.80 -3.17 -0.81
C ALA A 218 21.88 -4.69 -1.03
N TYR A 219 21.14 -5.47 -0.23
CA TYR A 219 21.19 -6.93 -0.27
C TYR A 219 20.58 -7.52 -1.53
N GLN A 220 19.65 -6.83 -2.22
CA GLN A 220 19.14 -7.26 -3.52
C GLN A 220 20.28 -7.60 -4.50
N TYR A 221 21.28 -6.72 -4.61
CA TYR A 221 22.43 -6.92 -5.51
C TYR A 221 23.29 -8.13 -5.12
N ILE A 222 23.45 -8.37 -3.81
CA ILE A 222 24.18 -9.55 -3.30
C ILE A 222 23.38 -10.81 -3.55
N TYR A 223 22.07 -10.76 -3.36
CA TYR A 223 21.19 -11.87 -3.62
C TYR A 223 21.27 -12.28 -5.08
N GLU A 224 21.05 -11.34 -6.02
CA GLU A 224 21.18 -11.51 -7.46
C GLU A 224 22.54 -12.12 -7.83
N TYR A 225 23.65 -11.57 -7.33
CA TYR A 225 24.99 -12.12 -7.58
C TYR A 225 25.21 -13.56 -7.10
N THR A 226 24.46 -14.01 -6.09
CA THR A 226 24.58 -15.37 -5.57
C THR A 226 23.59 -16.37 -6.15
N THR A 227 22.57 -15.90 -6.89
CA THR A 227 21.49 -16.72 -7.45
C THR A 227 21.50 -16.72 -8.97
N GLU A 228 21.72 -15.56 -9.59
CA GLU A 228 21.73 -15.38 -11.03
C GLU A 228 23.10 -15.77 -11.63
N PRO A 229 23.13 -16.38 -12.82
CA PRO A 229 24.37 -16.79 -13.47
C PRO A 229 25.20 -15.60 -13.99
N PHE A 230 24.56 -14.47 -14.27
CA PHE A 230 25.20 -13.26 -14.81
C PHE A 230 24.63 -12.02 -14.11
N VAL A 231 25.51 -11.04 -13.86
CA VAL A 231 25.16 -9.77 -13.22
C VAL A 231 25.89 -8.65 -13.94
N ASP A 232 25.17 -7.58 -14.27
CA ASP A 232 25.74 -6.42 -14.98
C ASP A 232 26.45 -5.44 -14.04
N THR A 233 26.24 -5.57 -12.72
CA THR A 233 26.82 -4.71 -11.70
C THR A 233 28.36 -4.87 -11.63
N PRO A 234 29.13 -3.77 -11.76
CA PRO A 234 30.57 -3.80 -11.67
C PRO A 234 31.10 -4.42 -10.36
N PRO A 235 32.21 -5.20 -10.39
CA PRO A 235 32.76 -5.87 -9.22
C PRO A 235 33.11 -4.91 -8.06
N VAL A 236 33.65 -3.72 -8.36
CA VAL A 236 33.98 -2.72 -7.33
C VAL A 236 32.73 -2.22 -6.59
N ILE A 237 31.61 -2.09 -7.29
CA ILE A 237 30.33 -1.69 -6.68
C ILE A 237 29.81 -2.81 -5.78
N LEU A 238 29.75 -4.04 -6.28
CA LEU A 238 29.34 -5.20 -5.48
C LEU A 238 30.25 -5.41 -4.27
N PHE A 239 31.55 -5.15 -4.39
CA PHE A 239 32.51 -5.21 -3.29
C PHE A 239 32.16 -4.23 -2.18
N ASN A 240 31.92 -2.96 -2.54
CA ASN A 240 31.55 -1.92 -1.58
C ASN A 240 30.18 -2.20 -0.95
N ILE A 241 29.20 -2.69 -1.72
CA ILE A 241 27.88 -3.12 -1.21
C ILE A 241 28.06 -4.26 -0.19
N ALA A 242 28.81 -5.31 -0.53
CA ALA A 242 29.03 -6.45 0.35
C ALA A 242 29.72 -6.02 1.66
N ARG A 243 30.71 -5.14 1.56
CA ARG A 243 31.42 -4.55 2.70
C ARG A 243 30.47 -3.73 3.58
N PHE A 244 29.62 -2.89 2.98
CA PHE A 244 28.63 -2.09 3.70
C PHE A 244 27.67 -2.99 4.49
N ILE A 245 27.05 -3.98 3.83
CA ILE A 245 26.11 -4.90 4.46
C ILE A 245 26.79 -5.66 5.59
N TYR A 246 27.99 -6.21 5.34
CA TYR A 246 28.72 -6.97 6.35
C TYR A 246 28.96 -6.15 7.63
N HIS A 247 29.48 -4.93 7.51
CA HIS A 247 29.76 -4.09 8.68
C HIS A 247 28.47 -3.68 9.42
N LYS A 248 27.39 -3.38 8.69
CA LYS A 248 26.09 -3.08 9.30
C LYS A 248 25.53 -4.30 10.04
N LEU A 249 25.60 -5.50 9.45
CA LEU A 249 25.16 -6.75 10.08
C LEU A 249 26.04 -7.16 11.26
N ALA A 250 27.35 -6.89 11.21
CA ALA A 250 28.27 -7.21 12.31
C ALA A 250 28.00 -6.36 13.56
N ASN A 251 27.54 -5.13 13.39
CA ASN A 251 27.18 -4.23 14.50
C ASN A 251 25.82 -4.56 15.13
N LEU A 252 24.98 -5.35 14.46
CA LEU A 252 23.73 -5.85 15.03
C LEU A 252 24.06 -7.06 15.91
N ALA A 253 23.95 -6.90 17.23
CA ALA A 253 24.34 -7.87 18.26
C ALA A 253 23.48 -9.17 18.26
N GLY A 254 23.41 -9.88 17.12
CA GLY A 254 22.62 -11.09 16.92
C GLY A 254 21.22 -10.87 16.36
N ASP A 255 20.70 -9.63 16.34
CA ASP A 255 19.40 -9.28 15.70
C ASP A 255 19.57 -9.10 14.19
N ILE A 256 19.85 -10.21 13.49
CA ILE A 256 19.96 -10.22 12.03
C ILE A 256 18.55 -10.10 11.44
N PRO A 257 18.27 -9.13 10.56
CA PRO A 257 16.96 -9.00 9.95
C PRO A 257 16.55 -10.23 9.14
N ALA A 258 15.25 -10.48 9.09
CA ALA A 258 14.69 -11.63 8.38
C ALA A 258 15.16 -11.71 6.92
N ALA A 259 15.36 -12.93 6.42
CA ALA A 259 15.85 -13.25 5.07
C ALA A 259 17.24 -12.73 4.66
N LEU A 260 17.87 -11.83 5.43
CA LEU A 260 19.27 -11.43 5.22
C LEU A 260 20.21 -12.56 5.68
N SER A 261 21.10 -13.00 4.80
CA SER A 261 22.07 -14.05 5.09
C SER A 261 23.48 -13.47 5.17
N LYS A 262 24.04 -13.44 6.38
CA LYS A 262 25.46 -13.09 6.61
C LYS A 262 26.40 -13.99 5.79
N PHE A 263 26.05 -15.27 5.65
CA PHE A 263 26.81 -16.21 4.84
C PHE A 263 26.84 -15.80 3.36
N ARG A 264 25.69 -15.49 2.75
CA ARG A 264 25.65 -15.06 1.33
C ARG A 264 26.46 -13.79 1.11
N THR A 265 26.38 -12.83 2.04
CA THR A 265 27.18 -11.61 2.01
C THR A 265 28.68 -11.91 2.06
N CYS A 266 29.15 -12.74 3.00
CA CYS A 266 30.57 -13.10 3.08
C CYS A 266 31.04 -13.90 1.86
N TYR A 267 30.20 -14.81 1.34
CA TYR A 267 30.51 -15.62 0.17
C TYR A 267 30.66 -14.75 -1.08
N ALA A 268 29.73 -13.82 -1.32
CA ALA A 268 29.82 -12.86 -2.40
C ALA A 268 31.07 -11.97 -2.24
N ALA A 269 31.26 -11.40 -1.05
CA ALA A 269 32.40 -10.56 -0.71
C ALA A 269 33.74 -11.25 -1.02
N CYS A 270 33.89 -12.53 -0.61
CA CYS A 270 35.08 -13.33 -0.88
C CYS A 270 35.34 -13.51 -2.39
N LYS A 271 34.32 -13.90 -3.15
CA LYS A 271 34.46 -14.11 -4.61
C LYS A 271 34.86 -12.82 -5.32
N ILE A 272 34.23 -11.70 -4.96
CA ILE A 272 34.50 -10.40 -5.57
C ILE A 272 35.88 -9.88 -5.15
N ALA A 273 36.26 -10.04 -3.88
CA ALA A 273 37.57 -9.67 -3.37
C ALA A 273 38.71 -10.39 -4.11
N LYS A 274 38.53 -11.68 -4.44
CA LYS A 274 39.47 -12.44 -5.28
C LYS A 274 39.68 -11.80 -6.66
N ILE A 275 38.61 -11.31 -7.29
CA ILE A 275 38.67 -10.66 -8.62
C ILE A 275 39.43 -9.33 -8.52
N LEU A 276 39.21 -8.59 -7.43
CA LEU A 276 39.83 -7.29 -7.18
C LEU A 276 41.21 -7.34 -6.52
N ASN A 277 41.78 -8.54 -6.30
CA ASN A 277 43.06 -8.73 -5.58
C ASN A 277 43.08 -8.21 -4.12
N ALA A 278 41.92 -8.11 -3.46
CA ALA A 278 41.81 -7.89 -2.02
C ALA A 278 41.99 -9.21 -1.24
N ASN A 279 43.20 -9.78 -1.29
CA ASN A 279 43.45 -11.15 -0.84
C ASN A 279 43.42 -11.32 0.69
N LYS A 280 43.86 -10.30 1.47
CA LYS A 280 43.78 -10.32 2.94
C LYS A 280 42.31 -10.29 3.37
N PHE A 281 41.50 -9.41 2.79
CA PHE A 281 40.07 -9.32 3.05
C PHE A 281 39.32 -10.61 2.67
N SER A 282 39.64 -11.19 1.50
CA SER A 282 39.04 -12.45 1.05
C SER A 282 39.27 -13.59 2.06
N ARG A 283 40.50 -13.73 2.58
CA ARG A 283 40.82 -14.74 3.60
C ARG A 283 40.10 -14.49 4.93
N GLN A 284 39.98 -13.24 5.35
CA GLN A 284 39.21 -12.90 6.55
C GLN A 284 37.73 -13.28 6.41
N MET A 285 37.12 -13.04 5.24
CA MET A 285 35.75 -13.45 4.97
C MET A 285 35.57 -14.97 4.98
N ILE A 286 36.53 -15.72 4.45
CA ILE A 286 36.53 -17.20 4.53
C ILE A 286 36.55 -17.66 5.98
N TYR A 287 37.42 -17.09 6.81
CA TYR A 287 37.50 -17.42 8.23
C TYR A 287 36.16 -17.16 8.92
N LEU A 288 35.58 -15.98 8.71
CA LEU A 288 34.28 -15.61 9.28
C LEU A 288 33.13 -16.52 8.84
N MET A 289 33.19 -17.09 7.63
CA MET A 289 32.19 -18.05 7.16
C MET A 289 32.27 -19.41 7.85
N ARG A 290 33.43 -19.82 8.35
CA ARG A 290 33.60 -21.11 9.05
C ARG A 290 32.76 -21.17 10.34
N ASP A 291 32.58 -20.02 10.99
CA ASP A 291 31.84 -19.89 12.23
C ASP A 291 30.31 -19.70 12.02
N LEU A 292 29.85 -19.65 10.77
CA LEU A 292 28.43 -19.48 10.44
C LEU A 292 27.74 -20.83 10.20
N THR A 293 26.50 -20.95 10.69
CA THR A 293 25.68 -22.16 10.49
C THR A 293 25.18 -22.25 9.05
N PHE A 294 25.35 -23.43 8.44
CA PHE A 294 24.87 -23.72 7.09
C PHE A 294 23.36 -23.97 7.12
N THR A 295 22.60 -23.30 6.24
CA THR A 295 21.22 -23.72 5.93
C THR A 295 21.24 -24.71 4.76
N HIS A 296 20.34 -25.69 4.80
CA HIS A 296 20.43 -27.02 4.18
C HIS A 296 20.53 -27.11 2.63
N ASN A 297 20.54 -25.97 1.91
CA ASN A 297 20.49 -25.93 0.44
C ASN A 297 21.79 -25.42 -0.23
N LEU A 298 22.90 -25.31 0.51
CA LEU A 298 24.16 -24.73 0.02
C LEU A 298 25.30 -25.75 -0.11
N GLY A 299 24.99 -27.06 -0.16
CA GLY A 299 25.98 -28.14 -0.22
C GLY A 299 27.03 -27.97 -1.33
N ASN A 300 26.60 -27.58 -2.53
CA ASN A 300 27.51 -27.31 -3.66
C ASN A 300 28.45 -26.13 -3.39
N LYS A 301 27.99 -25.11 -2.64
CA LYS A 301 28.81 -23.93 -2.33
C LYS A 301 29.89 -24.23 -1.29
N ARG A 302 29.78 -25.32 -0.51
CA ARG A 302 30.82 -25.72 0.44
C ARG A 302 32.13 -26.09 -0.27
N ILE A 303 32.03 -26.88 -1.34
CA ILE A 303 33.18 -27.27 -2.18
C ILE A 303 33.81 -26.03 -2.81
N GLU A 304 33.01 -25.11 -3.33
CA GLU A 304 33.52 -23.84 -3.86
C GLU A 304 34.25 -23.01 -2.81
N ILE A 305 33.76 -22.96 -1.57
CA ILE A 305 34.43 -22.24 -0.47
C ILE A 305 35.76 -22.90 -0.11
N GLU A 306 35.82 -24.22 -0.06
CA GLU A 306 37.06 -24.96 0.19
C GLU A 306 38.09 -24.72 -0.92
N GLN A 307 37.65 -24.72 -2.19
CA GLN A 307 38.50 -24.36 -3.32
C GLN A 307 39.01 -22.92 -3.23
N LEU A 308 38.12 -21.95 -2.94
CA LEU A 308 38.50 -20.55 -2.73
C LEU A 308 39.50 -20.40 -1.59
N ALA A 309 39.35 -21.17 -0.50
CA ALA A 309 40.29 -21.15 0.62
C ALA A 309 41.70 -21.58 0.19
N LEU A 310 41.82 -22.70 -0.53
CA LEU A 310 43.09 -23.20 -1.06
C LEU A 310 43.75 -22.22 -2.03
N GLU A 311 42.97 -21.65 -2.96
CA GLU A 311 43.48 -20.64 -3.89
C GLU A 311 43.96 -19.38 -3.17
N MET A 312 43.22 -18.94 -2.16
CA MET A 312 43.59 -17.76 -1.39
C MET A 312 44.85 -18.01 -0.58
N GLU A 313 45.08 -19.21 -0.05
CA GLU A 313 46.32 -19.60 0.64
C GLU A 313 47.56 -19.48 -0.25
N ALA A 314 47.42 -19.70 -1.56
CA ALA A 314 48.51 -19.55 -2.52
C ALA A 314 48.87 -18.08 -2.86
N ARG A 315 47.98 -17.12 -2.57
CA ARG A 315 48.19 -15.68 -2.85
C ARG A 315 48.89 -14.94 -1.71
N THR A 316 49.34 -13.71 -1.94
CA THR A 316 49.92 -12.88 -0.86
C THR A 316 48.86 -12.42 0.14
N PHE A 317 49.21 -12.29 1.42
CA PHE A 317 48.34 -11.74 2.46
C PHE A 317 48.39 -10.20 2.46
N SER A 318 47.97 -9.60 1.34
CA SER A 318 47.93 -8.15 1.17
C SER A 318 46.69 -7.77 0.37
N ASP A 319 46.13 -6.60 0.66
CA ASP A 319 45.06 -6.01 -0.13
C ASP A 319 45.63 -4.93 -1.04
N ASP A 320 44.98 -4.70 -2.18
CA ASP A 320 45.32 -3.59 -3.06
C ASP A 320 45.07 -2.24 -2.35
N HIS A 321 46.07 -1.34 -2.41
CA HIS A 321 46.00 -0.03 -1.78
C HIS A 321 44.89 0.85 -2.36
N GLU A 322 44.55 0.68 -3.64
CA GLU A 322 43.48 1.45 -4.29
C GLU A 322 42.08 1.13 -3.73
N LEU A 323 41.92 -0.04 -3.11
CA LEU A 323 40.65 -0.47 -2.52
C LEU A 323 40.46 0.02 -1.09
N LEU A 324 41.52 0.51 -0.43
CA LEU A 324 41.48 0.91 0.96
C LEU A 324 40.64 2.19 1.14
N PRO A 325 39.59 2.18 1.97
CA PRO A 325 38.72 3.33 2.17
C PRO A 325 39.47 4.51 2.82
N LEU A 326 39.56 5.61 2.07
CA LEU A 326 40.07 6.88 2.55
C LEU A 326 39.01 7.60 3.39
N CYS A 327 39.39 8.01 4.60
CA CYS A 327 38.56 8.90 5.39
C CYS A 327 38.76 10.35 4.93
N TYR A 328 37.74 10.95 4.33
CA TYR A 328 37.80 12.35 3.87
C TYR A 328 37.94 13.39 4.99
N ARG A 329 37.73 13.01 6.26
CA ARG A 329 37.88 13.92 7.41
C ARG A 329 39.31 13.99 7.94
N CYS A 330 39.99 12.85 8.05
CA CYS A 330 41.36 12.77 8.63
C CYS A 330 42.42 12.24 7.66
N SER A 331 42.06 11.99 6.40
CA SER A 331 42.92 11.43 5.35
C SER A 331 43.58 10.08 5.70
N HIS A 332 43.02 9.35 6.67
CA HIS A 332 43.50 8.04 7.06
C HIS A 332 42.95 6.96 6.12
N HIS A 333 43.83 6.06 5.65
CA HIS A 333 43.43 4.85 4.92
C HIS A 333 43.03 3.78 5.92
N ASN A 334 41.80 3.31 5.84
CA ASN A 334 41.26 2.33 6.77
C ASN A 334 41.40 0.92 6.17
N GLU A 335 41.51 -0.08 7.03
CA GLU A 335 41.46 -1.46 6.57
C GLU A 335 40.07 -1.81 6.02
N LEU A 336 40.03 -2.75 5.07
CA LEU A 336 38.78 -3.20 4.46
C LEU A 336 37.82 -3.86 5.46
N LEU A 337 38.35 -4.43 6.55
CA LEU A 337 37.59 -4.99 7.66
C LEU A 337 37.98 -4.23 8.94
N ASN A 338 37.10 -3.35 9.41
CA ASN A 338 37.35 -2.54 10.61
C ASN A 338 36.46 -3.01 11.78
N ALA A 339 37.02 -3.09 12.99
CA ALA A 339 36.28 -3.40 14.21
C ALA A 339 35.17 -2.37 14.52
N ARG A 340 35.32 -1.12 14.07
CA ARG A 340 34.28 -0.07 14.21
C ARG A 340 33.15 -0.15 13.18
N GLY A 341 33.21 -1.08 12.23
CA GLY A 341 32.20 -1.16 11.19
C GLY A 341 32.41 -0.13 10.08
N ASN A 342 31.32 0.52 9.66
CA ASN A 342 31.30 1.51 8.59
C ASN A 342 31.73 2.92 9.07
N GLU A 343 32.76 2.99 9.90
CA GLU A 343 33.31 4.21 10.49
C GLU A 343 34.83 4.21 10.41
N CYS A 344 35.42 5.40 10.41
CA CYS A 344 36.88 5.53 10.42
C CYS A 344 37.48 5.02 11.75
N SER A 345 38.50 4.16 11.65
CA SER A 345 39.25 3.63 12.80
C SER A 345 39.93 4.73 13.61
N SER A 346 40.40 5.80 12.95
CA SER A 346 41.11 6.92 13.57
C SER A 346 40.14 7.95 14.20
N CYS A 347 39.32 8.62 13.40
CA CYS A 347 38.49 9.74 13.88
C CYS A 347 37.02 9.41 14.18
N GLY A 348 36.56 8.18 13.91
CA GLY A 348 35.19 7.75 14.18
C GLY A 348 34.12 8.38 13.27
N SER A 349 34.50 9.10 12.21
CA SER A 349 33.49 9.59 11.26
C SER A 349 32.90 8.42 10.46
N PRO A 350 31.57 8.38 10.25
CA PRO A 350 30.96 7.38 9.38
C PRO A 350 31.45 7.55 7.95
N PHE A 351 31.68 6.44 7.24
CA PHE A 351 31.90 6.51 5.80
C PHE A 351 30.61 6.91 5.11
N VAL A 352 30.70 7.87 4.19
CA VAL A 352 29.61 8.18 3.29
C VAL A 352 29.52 7.02 2.31
N SER A 353 28.46 6.23 2.44
CA SER A 353 28.12 5.10 1.57
C SER A 353 27.29 5.56 0.38
#